data_AF-A0A9D8M6B3-F1
#
_entry.id   AF-A0A9D8M6B3-F1
#
_cell.length_a   1.000
_cell.length_b   1.000
_cell.length_c   1.000
_cell.angle_alpha   90.00
_cell.angle_beta   90.00
_cell.angle_gamma   90.00
#
_symmetry.space_group_name_H-M   'P 1'
#
loop_
_entity.id
_entity.type
_entity.pdbx_description
1 polymer ?
#
loop_
_entity_poly.entity_id
_entity_poly.type
_entity_poly.pdbx_seq_one_letter_code
_entity_poly.pdbx_strand_id
1 'polypeptide(L)'
;FEQIIMQEKARRLMEEKQFHEAIEVLENLVDQYPELWPAYNNLSLAYFYVGDLEQSKAILNHVLRENVGNLHALCNLTIIAYYEKDEPALHYLVDVLKKVHPFDFDSRYKLGATLALIGEYDLAYKWLHSMSKRMMPNDPGFYFWLSQAAYFSNHVKEAERAWEMLTQLDPSKNGMEPWRHIKRKELSEIPTLDQNRDYIIKKISSNYSAHRMFGFFLLGKSAFKQEIISHPKLIDLSKYNGLEKLCLAYALNHQFNMNNKVEKNFIRLIAVAEELFNNVEALTLEIQHLFQMWFVLSEKAFLNGYEFKNVKALTAAVEYMYYSTVSSKKITKKQFAEKYGITVSTLTKYVDQLLEFLPFNEE
;
A
#
# COMPACT_ATOMS: atom_id res chain seq x y z
N PHE A 1 -8.58 16.87 -39.64
CA PHE A 1 -9.74 17.23 -38.80
C PHE A 1 -10.42 15.96 -38.28
N GLU A 2 -10.75 15.01 -39.16
CA GLU A 2 -11.27 13.68 -38.82
C GLU A 2 -10.39 12.91 -37.81
N GLN A 3 -9.08 12.84 -38.04
CA GLN A 3 -8.10 12.24 -37.10
C GLN A 3 -8.19 12.79 -35.67
N ILE A 4 -8.43 14.10 -35.50
CA ILE A 4 -8.53 14.74 -34.17
C ILE A 4 -9.85 14.35 -33.50
N ILE A 5 -10.94 14.34 -34.28
CA ILE A 5 -12.28 13.94 -33.80
C ILE A 5 -12.26 12.49 -33.32
N MET A 6 -11.64 11.59 -34.09
CA MET A 6 -11.56 10.17 -33.71
C MET A 6 -10.68 9.94 -32.48
N GLN A 7 -9.56 10.66 -32.34
CA GLN A 7 -8.73 10.59 -31.13
C GLN A 7 -9.48 11.11 -29.89
N GLU A 8 -10.24 12.20 -30.04
CA GLU A 8 -11.07 12.74 -28.96
C GLU A 8 -12.22 11.78 -28.60
N LYS A 9 -12.85 11.16 -29.61
CA LYS A 9 -13.85 10.12 -29.39
C LYS A 9 -13.27 8.94 -28.62
N ALA A 10 -12.10 8.44 -29.03
CA ALA A 10 -11.42 7.35 -28.34
C ALA A 10 -11.07 7.73 -26.89
N ARG A 11 -10.59 8.96 -26.65
CA ARG A 11 -10.29 9.46 -25.30
C ARG A 11 -11.52 9.45 -24.40
N ARG A 12 -12.67 9.93 -24.90
CA ARG A 12 -13.93 9.92 -24.13
C ARG A 12 -14.39 8.51 -23.80
N LEU A 13 -14.34 7.60 -24.78
CA LEU A 13 -14.67 6.19 -24.54
C LEU A 13 -13.77 5.57 -23.45
N MET A 14 -12.48 5.90 -23.44
CA MET A 14 -11.56 5.48 -22.39
C MET A 14 -11.92 6.06 -21.01
N GLU A 15 -12.28 7.34 -20.94
CA GLU A 15 -12.72 8.01 -19.70
C GLU A 15 -14.03 7.41 -19.16
N GLU A 16 -14.95 7.03 -20.05
CA GLU A 16 -16.22 6.38 -19.75
C GLU A 16 -16.08 4.87 -19.51
N LYS A 17 -14.85 4.33 -19.55
CA LYS A 17 -14.51 2.89 -19.38
C LYS A 17 -15.12 1.97 -20.44
N GLN A 18 -15.51 2.52 -21.58
CA GLN A 18 -15.97 1.80 -22.77
C GLN A 18 -14.76 1.33 -23.60
N PHE A 19 -13.99 0.40 -23.02
CA PHE A 19 -12.69 0.03 -23.56
C PHE A 19 -12.78 -0.73 -24.88
N HIS A 20 -13.80 -1.58 -25.08
CA HIS A 20 -13.98 -2.32 -26.32
C HIS A 20 -14.31 -1.40 -27.49
N GLU A 21 -15.22 -0.44 -27.30
CA GLU A 21 -15.54 0.55 -28.32
C GLU A 21 -14.35 1.49 -28.60
N ALA A 22 -13.55 1.81 -27.56
CA ALA A 22 -12.33 2.58 -27.74
C ALA A 22 -11.31 1.82 -28.61
N ILE A 23 -11.15 0.50 -28.39
CA ILE A 23 -10.28 -0.36 -29.21
C ILE A 23 -10.69 -0.28 -30.68
N GLU A 24 -11.96 -0.47 -31.02
CA GLU A 24 -12.42 -0.43 -32.41
C GLU A 24 -12.07 0.92 -33.10
N VAL A 25 -12.27 2.04 -32.39
CA VAL A 25 -11.93 3.37 -32.93
C VAL A 25 -10.42 3.54 -33.09
N LEU A 26 -9.63 3.04 -32.14
CA LEU A 26 -8.18 3.18 -32.12
C LEU A 26 -7.49 2.26 -33.14
N GLU A 27 -7.99 1.04 -33.35
CA GLU A 27 -7.54 0.14 -34.42
C GLU A 27 -7.75 0.77 -35.79
N ASN A 28 -8.95 1.30 -36.03
CA ASN A 28 -9.24 2.02 -37.26
C ASN A 28 -8.31 3.23 -37.46
N LEU A 29 -8.00 3.96 -36.38
CA LEU A 29 -7.07 5.09 -36.43
C LEU A 29 -5.65 4.67 -36.80
N VAL A 30 -5.12 3.59 -36.22
CA VAL A 30 -3.75 3.15 -36.51
C VAL A 30 -3.63 2.53 -37.90
N ASP A 31 -4.70 1.91 -38.41
CA ASP A 31 -4.77 1.41 -39.79
C ASP A 31 -4.76 2.55 -40.81
N GLN A 32 -5.52 3.62 -40.56
CA GLN A 32 -5.59 4.79 -41.43
C GLN A 32 -4.34 5.68 -41.33
N TYR A 33 -3.72 5.74 -40.14
CA TYR A 33 -2.61 6.63 -39.84
C TYR A 33 -1.46 5.88 -39.14
N PRO A 34 -0.63 5.12 -39.88
CA PRO A 34 0.40 4.24 -39.31
C PRO A 34 1.49 4.92 -38.47
N GLU A 35 1.66 6.24 -38.60
CA GLU A 35 2.66 7.02 -37.82
C GLU A 35 2.03 7.78 -36.63
N LEU A 36 0.75 7.56 -36.34
CA LEU A 36 0.04 8.24 -35.26
C LEU A 36 0.33 7.61 -33.88
N TRP A 37 1.55 7.79 -33.38
CA TRP A 37 1.99 7.17 -32.12
C TRP A 37 1.08 7.41 -30.90
N PRO A 38 0.47 8.58 -30.70
CA PRO A 38 -0.55 8.76 -29.66
C PRO A 38 -1.72 7.76 -29.73
N ALA A 39 -2.16 7.37 -30.93
CA ALA A 39 -3.23 6.38 -31.11
C ALA A 39 -2.75 4.98 -30.70
N TYR A 40 -1.55 4.55 -31.11
CA TYR A 40 -0.97 3.28 -30.64
C TYR A 40 -0.80 3.25 -29.12
N ASN A 41 -0.36 4.35 -28.50
CA ASN A 41 -0.21 4.45 -27.05
C ASN A 41 -1.56 4.31 -26.34
N ASN A 42 -2.62 4.97 -26.84
CA ASN A 42 -3.96 4.82 -26.28
C ASN A 42 -4.54 3.43 -26.55
N LEU A 43 -4.27 2.82 -27.71
CA LEU A 43 -4.70 1.47 -28.05
C LEU A 43 -4.08 0.45 -27.10
N SER A 44 -2.79 0.57 -26.82
CA SER A 44 -2.12 -0.30 -25.84
C SER A 44 -2.73 -0.19 -24.44
N LEU A 45 -3.13 1.03 -24.02
CA LEU A 45 -3.82 1.23 -22.75
C LEU A 45 -5.22 0.62 -22.76
N ALA A 46 -5.95 0.72 -23.86
CA ALA A 46 -7.28 0.12 -23.98
C ALA A 46 -7.20 -1.41 -23.84
N TYR A 47 -6.24 -2.05 -24.54
CA TYR A 47 -5.94 -3.47 -24.41
C TYR A 47 -5.51 -3.86 -22.98
N PHE A 48 -4.68 -3.03 -22.34
CA PHE A 48 -4.29 -3.23 -20.94
C PHE A 48 -5.51 -3.24 -20.01
N TYR A 49 -6.46 -2.31 -20.18
CA TYR A 49 -7.65 -2.23 -19.31
C TYR A 49 -8.64 -3.38 -19.51
N VAL A 50 -8.72 -3.99 -20.70
CA VAL A 50 -9.51 -5.21 -20.92
C VAL A 50 -8.77 -6.49 -20.51
N GLY A 51 -7.52 -6.37 -20.05
CA GLY A 51 -6.71 -7.48 -19.56
C GLY A 51 -5.92 -8.23 -20.64
N ASP A 52 -5.94 -7.77 -21.90
CA ASP A 52 -5.15 -8.34 -22.99
C ASP A 52 -3.73 -7.74 -22.99
N LEU A 53 -2.92 -8.22 -22.04
CA LEU A 53 -1.55 -7.75 -21.85
C LEU A 53 -0.64 -8.12 -23.03
N GLU A 54 -0.91 -9.23 -23.71
CA GLU A 54 -0.11 -9.68 -24.85
C GLU A 54 -0.28 -8.72 -26.03
N GLN A 55 -1.51 -8.35 -26.38
CA GLN A 55 -1.74 -7.35 -27.43
C GLN A 55 -1.21 -5.98 -27.04
N SER A 56 -1.42 -5.55 -25.80
CA SER A 56 -0.87 -4.29 -25.29
C SER A 56 0.65 -4.23 -25.45
N LYS A 57 1.39 -5.27 -25.03
CA LYS A 57 2.85 -5.38 -25.20
C LYS A 57 3.24 -5.45 -26.68
N ALA A 58 2.52 -6.18 -27.52
CA ALA A 58 2.81 -6.29 -28.94
C ALA A 58 2.77 -4.92 -29.65
N ILE A 59 1.74 -4.12 -29.35
CA ILE A 59 1.58 -2.75 -29.85
C ILE A 59 2.73 -1.87 -29.37
N LEU A 60 3.05 -1.90 -28.07
CA LEU A 60 4.11 -1.07 -27.50
C LEU A 60 5.49 -1.42 -28.07
N ASN A 61 5.77 -2.71 -28.28
CA ASN A 61 7.00 -3.17 -28.92
C ASN A 61 7.05 -2.81 -30.41
N HIS A 62 5.91 -2.69 -31.09
CA HIS A 62 5.88 -2.12 -32.43
C HIS A 62 6.23 -0.62 -32.39
N VAL A 63 5.61 0.16 -31.49
CA VAL A 63 5.92 1.59 -31.32
C VAL A 63 7.41 1.81 -31.05
N LEU A 64 8.03 1.00 -30.18
CA LEU A 64 9.46 1.15 -29.87
C LEU A 64 10.41 0.66 -30.98
N ARG A 65 9.96 -0.21 -31.89
CA ARG A 65 10.75 -0.58 -33.07
C ARG A 65 10.83 0.57 -34.06
N GLU A 66 9.71 1.26 -34.30
CA GLU A 66 9.63 2.37 -35.25
C GLU A 66 10.06 3.71 -34.63
N ASN A 67 9.85 3.88 -33.32
CA ASN A 67 10.16 5.08 -32.56
C ASN A 67 10.77 4.72 -31.19
N VAL A 68 12.07 4.37 -31.23
CA VAL A 68 12.86 3.89 -30.07
C VAL A 68 12.79 4.83 -28.85
N GLY A 69 12.64 6.14 -29.08
CA GLY A 69 12.58 7.15 -28.03
C GLY A 69 11.17 7.47 -27.51
N ASN A 70 10.14 6.69 -27.89
CA ASN A 70 8.77 6.99 -27.50
C ASN A 70 8.56 6.82 -25.98
N LEU A 71 8.56 7.94 -25.26
CA LEU A 71 8.44 7.96 -23.81
C LEU A 71 7.14 7.33 -23.31
N HIS A 72 6.02 7.55 -23.99
CA HIS A 72 4.74 6.99 -23.57
C HIS A 72 4.76 5.47 -23.65
N ALA A 73 5.37 4.91 -24.70
CA ALA A 73 5.49 3.47 -24.85
C ALA A 73 6.42 2.86 -23.78
N LEU A 74 7.56 3.49 -23.51
CA LEU A 74 8.47 3.09 -22.42
C LEU A 74 7.75 3.11 -21.06
N CYS A 75 7.02 4.18 -20.76
CA CYS A 75 6.25 4.30 -19.52
C CYS A 75 5.16 3.23 -19.43
N ASN A 76 4.40 2.98 -20.50
CA ASN A 76 3.35 1.96 -20.50
C ASN A 76 3.92 0.55 -20.31
N LEU A 77 5.03 0.19 -20.98
CA LEU A 77 5.71 -1.09 -20.74
C LEU A 77 6.23 -1.21 -19.32
N THR A 78 6.72 -0.12 -18.73
CA THR A 78 7.20 -0.09 -17.33
C THR A 78 6.06 -0.42 -16.37
N ILE A 79 4.89 0.16 -16.59
CA ILE A 79 3.68 -0.11 -15.81
C ILE A 79 3.26 -1.58 -15.95
N ILE A 80 3.28 -2.12 -17.17
CA ILE A 80 2.96 -3.53 -17.42
C ILE A 80 3.95 -4.45 -16.69
N ALA A 81 5.26 -4.23 -16.85
CA ALA A 81 6.29 -5.03 -16.19
C ALA A 81 6.15 -5.00 -14.66
N TYR A 82 5.84 -3.83 -14.09
CA TYR A 82 5.56 -3.68 -12.65
C TYR A 82 4.38 -4.55 -12.19
N TYR A 83 3.23 -4.48 -12.87
CA TYR A 83 2.06 -5.30 -12.52
C TYR A 83 2.25 -6.79 -12.83
N GLU A 84 3.05 -7.13 -13.84
CA GLU A 84 3.42 -8.50 -14.15
C GLU A 84 4.39 -9.10 -13.12
N LYS A 85 5.10 -8.27 -12.34
CA LYS A 85 6.25 -8.62 -11.49
C LYS A 85 7.43 -9.17 -12.31
N ASP A 86 7.60 -8.65 -13.52
CA ASP A 86 8.75 -8.94 -14.37
C ASP A 86 9.91 -8.03 -13.95
N GLU A 87 10.62 -8.43 -12.89
CA GLU A 87 11.73 -7.67 -12.32
C GLU A 87 12.86 -7.37 -13.33
N PRO A 88 13.31 -8.34 -14.17
CA PRO A 88 14.30 -8.06 -15.21
C PRO A 88 13.85 -6.96 -16.20
N ALA A 89 12.63 -7.07 -16.73
CA ALA A 89 12.11 -6.08 -17.67
C ALA A 89 11.91 -4.71 -17.00
N LEU A 90 11.38 -4.70 -15.77
CA LEU A 90 11.18 -3.49 -14.99
C LEU A 90 12.50 -2.76 -14.76
N HIS A 91 13.55 -3.46 -14.31
CA HIS A 91 14.86 -2.86 -14.08
C HIS A 91 15.42 -2.21 -15.35
N TYR A 92 15.39 -2.94 -16.47
CA TYR A 92 15.87 -2.42 -17.75
C TYR A 92 15.11 -1.16 -18.18
N LEU A 93 13.78 -1.17 -18.12
CA LEU A 93 12.95 -0.04 -18.53
C LEU A 93 13.15 1.18 -17.62
N VAL A 94 13.28 0.96 -16.31
CA VAL A 94 13.58 2.02 -15.34
C VAL A 94 14.92 2.69 -15.64
N ASP A 95 15.96 1.91 -15.94
CA ASP A 95 17.27 2.44 -16.32
C ASP A 95 17.24 3.27 -17.60
N VAL A 96 16.36 2.92 -18.54
CA VAL A 96 16.11 3.73 -19.74
C VAL A 96 15.40 5.03 -19.35
N LEU A 97 14.29 4.97 -18.60
CA LEU A 97 13.50 6.14 -18.19
C LEU A 97 14.33 7.14 -17.38
N LYS A 98 15.26 6.68 -16.54
CA LYS A 98 16.21 7.51 -15.77
C LYS A 98 17.07 8.42 -16.64
N LYS A 99 17.30 8.05 -17.90
CA LYS A 99 18.12 8.80 -18.87
C LYS A 99 17.29 9.73 -19.76
N VAL A 100 15.95 9.65 -19.71
CA VAL A 100 15.07 10.50 -20.53
C VAL A 100 14.89 11.86 -19.87
N HIS A 101 15.01 12.93 -20.67
CA HIS A 101 14.84 14.31 -20.22
C HIS A 101 13.76 15.03 -21.04
N PRO A 102 12.47 14.83 -20.70
CA PRO A 102 11.37 15.43 -21.45
C PRO A 102 11.31 16.95 -21.30
N PHE A 103 10.98 17.64 -22.41
CA PHE A 103 10.89 19.10 -22.44
C PHE A 103 9.49 19.60 -22.09
N ASP A 104 8.45 18.98 -22.66
CA ASP A 104 7.06 19.39 -22.51
C ASP A 104 6.42 18.89 -21.22
N PHE A 105 5.25 19.45 -20.90
CA PHE A 105 4.51 19.17 -19.67
C PHE A 105 3.96 17.74 -19.63
N ASP A 106 3.32 17.29 -20.72
CA ASP A 106 2.62 16.01 -20.76
C ASP A 106 3.61 14.85 -20.57
N SER A 107 4.74 14.90 -21.26
CA SER A 107 5.83 13.96 -21.14
C SER A 107 6.42 13.92 -19.72
N ARG A 108 6.65 15.08 -19.09
CA ARG A 108 7.15 15.15 -17.69
C ARG A 108 6.15 14.61 -16.70
N TYR A 109 4.87 14.90 -16.90
CA TYR A 109 3.80 14.36 -16.07
C TYR A 109 3.74 12.84 -16.20
N LYS A 110 3.71 12.30 -17.43
CA LYS A 110 3.68 10.86 -17.68
C LYS A 110 4.89 10.15 -17.06
N LEU A 111 6.10 10.70 -17.25
CA LEU A 111 7.33 10.16 -16.64
C LEU A 111 7.27 10.21 -15.11
N GLY A 112 6.92 11.37 -14.54
CA GLY A 112 6.85 11.57 -13.10
C GLY A 112 5.81 10.67 -12.42
N ALA A 113 4.61 10.55 -13.00
CA ALA A 113 3.55 9.67 -12.50
C ALA A 113 3.95 8.19 -12.60
N THR A 114 4.61 7.79 -13.70
CA THR A 114 5.11 6.40 -13.87
C THR A 114 6.18 6.07 -12.84
N LEU A 115 7.15 6.97 -12.64
CA LEU A 115 8.19 6.79 -11.62
C LEU A 115 7.61 6.77 -10.19
N ALA A 116 6.60 7.61 -9.90
CA ALA A 116 5.93 7.60 -8.61
C ALA A 116 5.20 6.28 -8.35
N LEU A 117 4.52 5.73 -9.36
CA LEU A 117 3.81 4.46 -9.26
C LEU A 117 4.75 3.29 -8.89
N ILE A 118 5.93 3.25 -9.49
CA ILE A 118 6.89 2.16 -9.28
C ILE A 118 7.85 2.39 -8.09
N GLY A 119 7.66 3.49 -7.34
CA GLY A 119 8.44 3.79 -6.13
C GLY A 119 9.74 4.57 -6.34
N GLU A 120 10.02 5.07 -7.55
CA GLU A 120 11.17 5.92 -7.87
C GLU A 120 10.90 7.39 -7.46
N TYR A 121 10.63 7.60 -6.17
CA TYR A 121 10.02 8.83 -5.66
C TYR A 121 10.87 10.08 -5.81
N ASP A 122 12.20 10.01 -5.64
CA ASP A 122 13.09 11.17 -5.80
C ASP A 122 13.05 11.74 -7.22
N LEU A 123 13.11 10.86 -8.22
CA LEU A 123 13.05 11.26 -9.62
C LEU A 123 11.64 11.68 -10.02
N ALA A 124 10.61 10.97 -9.53
CA ALA A 124 9.23 11.37 -9.71
C ALA A 124 8.98 12.78 -9.18
N TYR A 125 9.44 13.07 -7.96
CA TYR A 125 9.32 14.38 -7.32
C TYR A 125 10.07 15.44 -8.13
N LYS A 126 11.31 15.18 -8.55
CA LYS A 126 12.08 16.10 -9.40
C LYS A 126 11.27 16.51 -10.64
N TRP A 127 10.67 15.57 -11.36
CA TRP A 127 9.91 15.87 -12.56
C TRP A 127 8.61 16.59 -12.25
N LEU A 128 7.79 16.07 -11.33
CA LEU A 128 6.48 16.64 -11.00
C LEU A 128 6.61 18.05 -10.39
N HIS A 129 7.55 18.24 -9.47
CA HIS A 129 7.79 19.51 -8.80
C HIS A 129 8.37 20.58 -9.75
N SER A 130 9.16 20.18 -10.76
CA SER A 130 9.65 21.13 -11.77
C SER A 130 8.51 21.80 -12.55
N MET A 131 7.38 21.10 -12.70
CA MET A 131 6.21 21.59 -13.42
C MET A 131 5.35 22.54 -12.56
N SER A 132 5.15 22.19 -11.28
CA SER A 132 4.35 23.01 -10.36
C SER A 132 4.94 24.41 -10.11
N LYS A 133 6.23 24.62 -10.43
CA LYS A 133 6.87 25.94 -10.37
C LYS A 133 6.50 26.88 -11.52
N ARG A 134 6.01 26.35 -12.64
CA ARG A 134 5.77 27.11 -13.88
C ARG A 134 4.29 27.28 -14.20
N MET A 135 3.46 26.37 -13.71
CA MET A 135 2.02 26.40 -13.89
C MET A 135 1.31 25.77 -12.68
N MET A 136 0.02 26.04 -12.58
CA MET A 136 -0.88 25.36 -11.64
C MET A 136 -1.81 24.44 -12.45
N PRO A 137 -1.48 23.14 -12.59
CA PRO A 137 -2.32 22.20 -13.33
C PRO A 137 -3.69 22.06 -12.66
N ASN A 138 -4.78 22.10 -13.43
CA ASN A 138 -6.12 21.81 -12.92
C ASN A 138 -6.42 20.31 -13.03
N ASP A 139 -5.59 19.48 -12.42
CA ASP A 139 -5.68 18.02 -12.48
C ASP A 139 -5.47 17.40 -11.08
N PRO A 140 -6.50 16.79 -10.48
CA PRO A 140 -6.36 16.05 -9.23
C PRO A 140 -5.28 14.95 -9.31
N GLY A 141 -5.18 14.24 -10.43
CA GLY A 141 -4.21 13.17 -10.62
C GLY A 141 -2.77 13.66 -10.49
N PHE A 142 -2.46 14.82 -11.08
CA PHE A 142 -1.17 15.48 -10.91
C PHE A 142 -0.81 15.73 -9.45
N TYR A 143 -1.71 16.34 -8.68
CA TYR A 143 -1.44 16.66 -7.27
C TYR A 143 -1.33 15.42 -6.39
N PHE A 144 -2.08 14.36 -6.69
CA PHE A 144 -1.96 13.06 -6.04
C PHE A 144 -0.57 12.42 -6.24
N TRP A 145 -0.04 12.43 -7.47
CA TRP A 145 1.30 11.91 -7.74
C TRP A 145 2.38 12.80 -7.14
N LEU A 146 2.23 14.13 -7.22
CA LEU A 146 3.19 15.06 -6.63
C LEU A 146 3.25 14.91 -5.12
N SER A 147 2.11 14.78 -4.43
CA SER A 147 2.08 14.63 -2.98
C SER A 147 2.74 13.34 -2.53
N GLN A 148 2.48 12.22 -3.22
CA GLN A 148 3.12 10.95 -2.89
C GLN A 148 4.62 10.99 -3.13
N ALA A 149 5.04 11.45 -4.31
CA ALA A 149 6.45 11.53 -4.65
C ALA A 149 7.20 12.45 -3.67
N ALA A 150 6.62 13.60 -3.31
CA ALA A 150 7.18 14.50 -2.31
C ALA A 150 7.26 13.83 -0.93
N TYR A 151 6.22 13.14 -0.49
CA TYR A 151 6.17 12.53 0.83
C TYR A 151 7.25 11.44 1.00
N PHE A 152 7.31 10.49 0.06
CA PHE A 152 8.25 9.38 0.13
C PHE A 152 9.70 9.75 -0.21
N SER A 153 9.93 10.94 -0.79
CA SER A 153 11.26 11.54 -0.94
C SER A 153 11.61 12.54 0.18
N ASN A 154 10.88 12.51 1.30
CA ASN A 154 11.12 13.33 2.49
C ASN A 154 10.89 14.86 2.32
N HIS A 155 10.14 15.27 1.31
CA HIS A 155 9.68 16.65 1.07
C HIS A 155 8.27 16.85 1.66
N VAL A 156 8.13 16.65 2.98
CA VAL A 156 6.82 16.59 3.66
C VAL A 156 5.99 17.87 3.50
N LYS A 157 6.63 19.05 3.56
CA LYS A 157 5.89 20.33 3.42
C LYS A 157 5.30 20.49 2.02
N GLU A 158 6.02 20.04 1.00
CA GLU A 158 5.57 20.05 -0.39
C GLU A 158 4.48 19.01 -0.61
N ALA A 159 4.59 17.86 0.04
CA ALA A 159 3.55 16.83 0.02
C ALA A 159 2.22 17.36 0.58
N GLU A 160 2.27 18.04 1.72
CA GLU A 160 1.10 18.64 2.37
C GLU A 160 0.46 19.71 1.48
N ARG A 161 1.26 20.62 0.90
CA ARG A 161 0.75 21.63 -0.04
C ARG A 161 0.11 21.01 -1.28
N ALA A 162 0.73 19.98 -1.85
CA ALA A 162 0.17 19.29 -3.01
C ALA A 162 -1.14 18.58 -2.65
N TRP A 163 -1.24 18.00 -1.45
CA TRP A 163 -2.46 17.36 -0.98
C TRP A 163 -3.59 18.37 -0.72
N GLU A 164 -3.29 19.55 -0.18
CA GLU A 164 -4.26 20.64 -0.04
C GLU A 164 -4.84 21.05 -1.39
N MET A 165 -4.02 21.13 -2.44
CA MET A 165 -4.50 21.40 -3.80
C MET A 165 -5.34 20.24 -4.33
N LEU A 166 -4.94 19.00 -4.09
CA LEU A 166 -5.73 17.82 -4.45
C LEU A 166 -7.13 17.87 -3.84
N THR A 167 -7.25 18.17 -2.54
CA THR A 167 -8.54 18.17 -1.85
C THR A 167 -9.41 19.38 -2.20
N GLN A 168 -8.82 20.49 -2.67
CA GLN A 168 -9.57 21.60 -3.25
C GLN A 168 -10.22 21.22 -4.58
N LEU A 169 -9.51 20.44 -5.43
CA LEU A 169 -10.04 19.99 -6.72
C LEU A 169 -10.95 18.77 -6.61
N ASP A 170 -10.66 17.87 -5.67
CA ASP A 170 -11.44 16.68 -5.38
C ASP A 170 -11.64 16.52 -3.85
N PRO A 171 -12.71 17.12 -3.30
CA PRO A 171 -13.02 17.04 -1.88
C PRO A 171 -13.24 15.62 -1.35
N SER A 172 -13.47 14.63 -2.21
CA SER A 172 -13.62 13.22 -1.80
C SER A 172 -12.32 12.62 -1.24
N LYS A 173 -11.17 13.24 -1.55
CA LYS A 173 -9.84 12.81 -1.08
C LYS A 173 -9.49 13.29 0.33
N ASN A 174 -10.32 14.14 0.94
CA ASN A 174 -10.09 14.62 2.30
C ASN A 174 -9.97 13.45 3.28
N GLY A 175 -8.91 13.43 4.07
CA GLY A 175 -8.69 12.37 5.05
C GLY A 175 -8.07 11.10 4.47
N MET A 176 -7.69 11.08 3.19
CA MET A 176 -6.97 9.96 2.57
C MET A 176 -5.45 10.20 2.49
N GLU A 177 -4.92 11.17 3.25
CA GLU A 177 -3.49 11.50 3.24
C GLU A 177 -2.68 10.26 3.64
N PRO A 178 -1.60 9.91 2.91
CA PRO A 178 -0.73 8.78 3.27
C PRO A 178 -0.21 8.88 4.72
N TRP A 179 0.08 10.10 5.18
CA TRP A 179 0.63 10.36 6.51
C TRP A 179 -0.39 10.57 7.62
N ARG A 180 -1.70 10.54 7.33
CA ARG A 180 -2.75 10.93 8.30
C ARG A 180 -2.64 10.20 9.64
N HIS A 181 -2.32 8.91 9.59
CA HIS A 181 -2.30 8.04 10.77
C HIS A 181 -0.91 7.90 11.38
N ILE A 182 0.10 8.48 10.74
CA ILE A 182 1.47 8.43 11.21
C ILE A 182 1.60 9.52 12.26
N LYS A 183 1.61 9.10 13.53
CA LYS A 183 2.01 9.99 14.62
C LYS A 183 3.41 10.47 14.27
N ARG A 184 3.58 11.79 14.06
CA ARG A 184 4.90 12.45 14.07
C ARG A 184 5.48 12.31 15.50
N LYS A 185 5.80 11.09 15.93
CA LYS A 185 6.88 10.90 16.88
C LYS A 185 8.07 11.54 16.16
N GLU A 186 8.65 12.57 16.76
CA GLU A 186 9.84 13.27 16.24
C GLU A 186 10.69 12.28 15.46
N LEU A 187 10.96 12.53 14.16
CA LEU A 187 11.60 11.59 13.24
C LEU A 187 12.62 10.74 14.02
N SER A 188 12.20 9.56 14.49
CA SER A 188 13.14 8.72 15.20
C SER A 188 14.07 8.28 14.09
N GLU A 189 15.37 8.52 14.23
CA GLU A 189 16.36 8.05 13.25
C GLU A 189 16.27 6.53 13.04
N ILE A 190 15.56 5.82 13.92
CA ILE A 190 15.25 4.41 13.88
C ILE A 190 14.20 4.11 12.80
N PRO A 191 14.55 3.36 11.74
CA PRO A 191 13.59 2.87 10.77
C PRO A 191 12.57 1.94 11.45
N THR A 192 11.29 2.18 11.21
CA THR A 192 10.20 1.38 11.77
C THR A 192 9.58 0.48 10.71
N LEU A 193 9.28 -0.78 11.05
CA LEU A 193 8.81 -1.79 10.10
C LEU A 193 7.43 -1.47 9.50
N ASP A 194 6.59 -0.69 10.19
CA ASP A 194 5.30 -0.20 9.65
C ASP A 194 5.44 0.83 8.52
N GLN A 195 6.64 1.38 8.32
CA GLN A 195 6.96 2.24 7.18
C GLN A 195 7.93 1.56 6.20
N ASN A 196 8.09 0.23 6.27
CA ASN A 196 8.88 -0.54 5.32
C ASN A 196 7.96 -1.31 4.36
N ARG A 197 7.82 -0.80 3.14
CA ARG A 197 6.98 -1.35 2.08
C ARG A 197 7.21 -2.84 1.83
N ASP A 198 8.45 -3.23 1.55
CA ASP A 198 8.77 -4.61 1.17
C ASP A 198 8.59 -5.58 2.33
N TYR A 199 8.84 -5.13 3.55
CA TYR A 199 8.57 -5.90 4.74
C TYR A 199 7.06 -6.18 4.91
N ILE A 200 6.21 -5.16 4.72
CA ILE A 200 4.75 -5.33 4.77
C ILE A 200 4.30 -6.31 3.70
N ILE A 201 4.76 -6.14 2.46
CA ILE A 201 4.47 -7.03 1.33
C ILE A 201 4.88 -8.48 1.64
N LYS A 202 6.07 -8.67 2.21
CA LYS A 202 6.57 -9.98 2.63
C LYS A 202 5.69 -10.62 3.71
N LYS A 203 5.13 -9.83 4.64
CA LYS A 203 4.23 -10.33 5.68
C LYS A 203 2.85 -10.69 5.14
N ILE A 204 2.21 -9.85 4.34
CA ILE A 204 0.88 -10.12 3.75
C ILE A 204 0.92 -11.30 2.76
N SER A 205 2.07 -11.56 2.14
CA SER A 205 2.29 -12.68 1.21
C SER A 205 2.81 -13.95 1.89
N SER A 206 2.93 -13.96 3.22
CA SER A 206 3.48 -15.10 3.96
C SER A 206 2.53 -16.31 3.93
N ASN A 207 3.08 -17.52 4.02
CA ASN A 207 2.28 -18.74 4.17
C ASN A 207 1.64 -18.88 5.57
N TYR A 208 2.13 -18.14 6.57
CA TYR A 208 1.64 -18.21 7.95
C TYR A 208 0.56 -17.16 8.21
N SER A 209 -0.59 -17.57 8.75
CA SER A 209 -1.73 -16.69 9.03
C SER A 209 -1.37 -15.54 9.97
N ALA A 210 -0.73 -15.83 11.10
CA ALA A 210 -0.25 -14.82 12.04
C ALA A 210 0.68 -13.76 11.41
N HIS A 211 1.49 -14.14 10.41
CA HIS A 211 2.31 -13.18 9.67
C HIS A 211 1.46 -12.28 8.78
N ARG A 212 0.45 -12.83 8.10
CA ARG A 212 -0.45 -12.04 7.26
C ARG A 212 -1.31 -11.10 8.09
N MET A 213 -1.85 -11.56 9.21
CA MET A 213 -2.56 -10.72 10.19
C MET A 213 -1.69 -9.56 10.67
N PHE A 214 -0.43 -9.83 11.04
CA PHE A 214 0.52 -8.78 11.40
C PHE A 214 0.80 -7.83 10.22
N GLY A 215 0.98 -8.38 9.02
CA GLY A 215 1.16 -7.59 7.80
C GLY A 215 0.01 -6.63 7.54
N PHE A 216 -1.24 -7.07 7.69
CA PHE A 216 -2.42 -6.21 7.56
C PHE A 216 -2.51 -5.17 8.68
N PHE A 217 -2.14 -5.52 9.92
CA PHE A 217 -2.04 -4.54 11.00
C PHE A 217 -1.05 -3.42 10.63
N LEU A 218 0.14 -3.77 10.13
CA LEU A 218 1.15 -2.80 9.67
C LEU A 218 0.67 -1.99 8.47
N LEU A 219 -0.01 -2.63 7.52
CA LEU A 219 -0.62 -1.95 6.38
C LEU A 219 -1.56 -0.83 6.82
N GLY A 220 -2.34 -1.04 7.89
CA GLY A 220 -3.20 -0.01 8.47
C GLY A 220 -2.45 1.24 8.97
N LYS A 221 -1.18 1.08 9.37
CA LYS A 221 -0.29 2.13 9.90
C LYS A 221 0.62 2.76 8.84
N SER A 222 0.74 2.14 7.68
CA SER A 222 1.72 2.52 6.67
C SER A 222 1.24 3.64 5.76
N ALA A 223 2.16 4.55 5.39
CA ALA A 223 1.92 5.48 4.29
C ALA A 223 1.77 4.76 2.94
N PHE A 224 2.38 3.58 2.78
CA PHE A 224 2.30 2.77 1.56
C PHE A 224 0.97 2.04 1.38
N LYS A 225 0.02 2.24 2.30
CA LYS A 225 -1.28 1.56 2.30
C LYS A 225 -1.99 1.58 0.95
N GLN A 226 -2.17 2.77 0.38
CA GLN A 226 -2.92 2.93 -0.87
C GLN A 226 -2.23 2.25 -2.06
N GLU A 227 -0.90 2.35 -2.14
CA GLU A 227 -0.10 1.69 -3.17
C GLU A 227 -0.19 0.16 -3.08
N ILE A 228 -0.06 -0.40 -1.88
CA ILE A 228 -0.10 -1.84 -1.68
C ILE A 228 -1.50 -2.40 -1.99
N ILE A 229 -2.56 -1.69 -1.62
CA ILE A 229 -3.95 -2.12 -1.86
C ILE A 229 -4.32 -2.03 -3.35
N SER A 230 -3.83 -1.03 -4.07
CA SER A 230 -4.16 -0.85 -5.48
C SER A 230 -3.53 -1.91 -6.39
N HIS A 231 -2.49 -2.62 -5.92
CA HIS A 231 -1.83 -3.64 -6.70
C HIS A 231 -2.66 -4.95 -6.75
N PRO A 232 -3.17 -5.38 -7.92
CA PRO A 232 -4.15 -6.47 -8.03
C PRO A 232 -3.59 -7.84 -7.61
N LYS A 233 -2.28 -8.06 -7.71
CA LYS A 233 -1.61 -9.33 -7.33
C LYS A 233 -1.06 -9.40 -5.89
N LEU A 234 -1.20 -8.34 -5.07
CA LEU A 234 -0.65 -8.36 -3.71
C LEU A 234 -1.63 -8.89 -2.67
N ILE A 235 -2.92 -8.67 -2.87
CA ILE A 235 -3.99 -9.07 -1.94
C ILE A 235 -4.89 -10.07 -2.65
N ASP A 236 -4.85 -11.33 -2.21
CA ASP A 236 -5.66 -12.41 -2.76
C ASP A 236 -6.62 -12.93 -1.69
N LEU A 237 -7.85 -12.41 -1.73
CA LEU A 237 -8.90 -12.73 -0.74
C LEU A 237 -9.26 -14.22 -0.68
N SER A 238 -8.94 -15.00 -1.72
CA SER A 238 -9.20 -16.45 -1.75
C SER A 238 -8.27 -17.21 -0.79
N LYS A 239 -7.10 -16.65 -0.47
CA LYS A 239 -6.08 -17.27 0.40
C LYS A 239 -6.30 -16.98 1.89
N TYR A 240 -7.22 -16.08 2.23
CA TYR A 240 -7.37 -15.56 3.60
C TYR A 240 -8.56 -16.17 4.32
N ASN A 241 -8.33 -16.57 5.57
CA ASN A 241 -9.36 -17.00 6.49
C ASN A 241 -10.21 -15.81 6.99
N GLY A 242 -11.26 -16.10 7.77
CA GLY A 242 -12.18 -15.06 8.26
C GLY A 242 -11.50 -14.00 9.12
N LEU A 243 -10.56 -14.38 9.99
CA LEU A 243 -9.87 -13.46 10.89
C LEU A 243 -8.89 -12.56 10.13
N GLU A 244 -8.19 -13.09 9.14
CA GLU A 244 -7.31 -12.35 8.25
C GLU A 244 -8.08 -11.31 7.43
N LYS A 245 -9.28 -11.67 6.96
CA LYS A 245 -10.19 -10.73 6.28
C LYS A 245 -10.65 -9.60 7.21
N LEU A 246 -10.87 -9.88 8.50
CA LEU A 246 -11.14 -8.83 9.49
C LEU A 246 -9.92 -7.92 9.71
N CYS A 247 -8.71 -8.47 9.76
CA CYS A 247 -7.47 -7.66 9.82
C CYS A 247 -7.32 -6.76 8.58
N LEU A 248 -7.59 -7.28 7.38
CA LEU A 248 -7.60 -6.46 6.17
C LEU A 248 -8.69 -5.39 6.22
N ALA A 249 -9.92 -5.73 6.61
CA ALA A 249 -11.00 -4.76 6.78
C ALA A 249 -10.62 -3.65 7.78
N TYR A 250 -9.93 -4.01 8.87
CA TYR A 250 -9.38 -3.05 9.82
C TYR A 250 -8.35 -2.12 9.16
N ALA A 251 -7.41 -2.66 8.39
CA ALA A 251 -6.42 -1.86 7.65
C ALA A 251 -7.08 -0.86 6.67
N LEU A 252 -8.24 -1.24 6.11
CA LEU A 252 -9.08 -0.45 5.21
C LEU A 252 -10.02 0.53 5.94
N ASN A 253 -9.88 0.69 7.26
CA ASN A 253 -10.74 1.56 8.09
C ASN A 253 -12.24 1.18 8.03
N HIS A 254 -12.56 -0.11 7.89
CA HIS A 254 -13.94 -0.59 7.94
C HIS A 254 -14.61 -0.27 9.28
N GLN A 255 -15.90 0.08 9.24
CA GLN A 255 -16.71 0.34 10.42
C GLN A 255 -17.32 -0.98 10.94
N PHE A 256 -16.75 -1.51 12.01
CA PHE A 256 -17.21 -2.75 12.63
C PHE A 256 -18.47 -2.55 13.50
N ASN A 257 -19.36 -3.53 13.46
CA ASN A 257 -20.59 -3.59 14.23
C ASN A 257 -20.35 -4.21 15.62
N MET A 258 -20.40 -3.37 16.66
CA MET A 258 -20.21 -3.80 18.05
C MET A 258 -21.33 -4.67 18.63
N ASN A 259 -22.46 -4.82 17.93
CA ASN A 259 -23.53 -5.76 18.29
C ASN A 259 -23.25 -7.17 17.77
N ASN A 260 -22.40 -7.32 16.76
CA ASN A 260 -21.95 -8.61 16.29
C ASN A 260 -20.85 -9.15 17.22
N LYS A 261 -21.07 -10.32 17.83
CA LYS A 261 -20.13 -10.93 18.78
C LYS A 261 -18.74 -11.17 18.18
N VAL A 262 -18.67 -11.61 16.92
CA VAL A 262 -17.42 -11.91 16.22
C VAL A 262 -16.61 -10.63 16.01
N GLU A 263 -17.25 -9.60 15.46
CA GLU A 263 -16.61 -8.31 15.21
C GLU A 263 -16.20 -7.61 16.51
N LYS A 264 -17.04 -7.69 17.55
CA LYS A 264 -16.71 -7.16 18.89
C LYS A 264 -15.48 -7.84 19.49
N ASN A 265 -15.39 -9.16 19.39
CA ASN A 265 -14.22 -9.91 19.86
C ASN A 265 -12.97 -9.53 19.04
N PHE A 266 -13.12 -9.35 17.73
CA PHE A 266 -12.03 -8.93 16.85
C PHE A 266 -11.54 -7.52 17.18
N ILE A 267 -12.44 -6.55 17.39
CA ILE A 267 -12.08 -5.19 17.79
C ILE A 267 -11.29 -5.18 19.10
N ARG A 268 -11.64 -6.06 20.05
CA ARG A 268 -10.88 -6.19 21.29
C ARG A 268 -9.51 -6.85 21.08
N LEU A 269 -9.44 -7.85 20.20
CA LEU A 269 -8.17 -8.48 19.79
C LEU A 269 -7.24 -7.44 19.17
N ILE A 270 -7.71 -6.67 18.19
CA ILE A 270 -6.87 -5.67 17.52
C ILE A 270 -6.52 -4.51 18.45
N ALA A 271 -7.39 -4.16 19.41
CA ALA A 271 -7.09 -3.15 20.43
C ALA A 271 -5.90 -3.54 21.32
N VAL A 272 -5.64 -4.82 21.56
CA VAL A 272 -4.41 -5.26 22.25
C VAL A 272 -3.18 -4.97 21.38
N ALA A 273 -3.23 -5.27 20.08
CA ALA A 273 -2.15 -4.94 19.15
C ALA A 273 -1.92 -3.42 19.06
N GLU A 274 -2.99 -2.62 19.06
CA GLU A 274 -2.91 -1.15 19.13
C GLU A 274 -2.20 -0.67 20.40
N GLU A 275 -2.57 -1.22 21.56
CA GLU A 275 -1.95 -0.86 22.83
C GLU A 275 -0.45 -1.22 22.84
N LEU A 276 -0.09 -2.42 22.33
CA LEU A 276 1.31 -2.81 22.14
C LEU A 276 2.06 -1.81 21.24
N PHE A 277 1.46 -1.43 20.11
CA PHE A 277 2.07 -0.49 19.15
C PHE A 277 2.23 0.92 19.73
N ASN A 278 1.27 1.38 20.54
CA ASN A 278 1.36 2.67 21.21
C ASN A 278 2.46 2.69 22.29
N ASN A 279 2.79 1.54 22.88
CA ASN A 279 3.78 1.40 23.95
C ASN A 279 5.22 1.20 23.47
N VAL A 280 5.44 1.02 22.16
CA VAL A 280 6.78 0.94 21.56
C VAL A 280 7.13 2.26 20.88
N GLU A 281 8.39 2.66 20.96
CA GLU A 281 8.87 3.87 20.29
C GLU A 281 8.89 3.67 18.76
N ALA A 282 9.61 2.64 18.32
CA ALA A 282 9.70 2.17 16.95
C ALA A 282 9.50 0.65 16.89
N LEU A 283 8.89 0.15 15.82
CA LEU A 283 8.71 -1.27 15.58
C LEU A 283 9.94 -1.84 14.87
N THR A 284 10.87 -2.41 15.64
CA THR A 284 12.12 -3.00 15.12
C THR A 284 11.98 -4.48 14.78
N LEU A 285 13.00 -5.07 14.13
CA LEU A 285 13.07 -6.52 13.88
C LEU A 285 13.02 -7.33 15.18
N GLU A 286 13.55 -6.81 16.28
CA GLU A 286 13.48 -7.48 17.59
C GLU A 286 12.06 -7.44 18.17
N ILE A 287 11.42 -6.26 18.11
CA ILE A 287 10.07 -6.07 18.65
C ILE A 287 9.02 -6.80 17.80
N GLN A 288 9.28 -7.07 16.51
CA GLN A 288 8.34 -7.80 15.64
C GLN A 288 7.86 -9.12 16.26
N HIS A 289 8.73 -9.80 17.03
CA HIS A 289 8.44 -11.11 17.61
C HIS A 289 7.37 -11.04 18.71
N LEU A 290 7.26 -9.92 19.42
CA LEU A 290 6.17 -9.64 20.35
C LEU A 290 4.81 -9.66 19.63
N PHE A 291 4.73 -9.01 18.47
CA PHE A 291 3.51 -8.97 17.66
C PHE A 291 3.21 -10.31 17.01
N GLN A 292 4.22 -11.02 16.49
CA GLN A 292 4.03 -12.36 15.95
C GLN A 292 3.50 -13.31 17.03
N MET A 293 4.06 -13.27 18.24
CA MET A 293 3.55 -14.05 19.37
C MET A 293 2.09 -13.69 19.68
N TRP A 294 1.76 -12.39 19.72
CA TRP A 294 0.37 -11.95 19.92
C TRP A 294 -0.57 -12.51 18.85
N PHE A 295 -0.22 -12.40 17.58
CA PHE A 295 -1.09 -12.86 16.49
C PHE A 295 -1.25 -14.38 16.45
N VAL A 296 -0.22 -15.15 16.82
CA VAL A 296 -0.33 -16.62 16.99
C VAL A 296 -1.30 -16.96 18.14
N LEU A 297 -1.08 -16.39 19.32
CA LEU A 297 -1.91 -16.67 20.50
C LEU A 297 -3.36 -16.22 20.28
N SER A 298 -3.54 -15.03 19.73
CA SER A 298 -4.85 -14.43 19.55
C SER A 298 -5.65 -15.09 18.44
N GLU A 299 -5.01 -15.62 17.39
CA GLU A 299 -5.68 -16.44 16.38
C GLU A 299 -6.29 -17.70 17.03
N LYS A 300 -5.48 -18.46 17.77
CA LYS A 300 -5.96 -19.67 18.47
C LYS A 300 -7.05 -19.32 19.50
N ALA A 301 -6.86 -18.27 20.29
CA ALA A 301 -7.84 -17.82 21.27
C ALA A 301 -9.17 -17.39 20.61
N PHE A 302 -9.10 -16.66 19.50
CA PHE A 302 -10.28 -16.19 18.77
C PHE A 302 -11.09 -17.35 18.20
N LEU A 303 -10.42 -18.34 17.59
CA LEU A 303 -11.06 -19.55 17.08
C LEU A 303 -11.74 -20.38 18.19
N ASN A 304 -11.22 -20.33 19.41
CA ASN A 304 -11.81 -20.94 20.60
C ASN A 304 -12.87 -20.05 21.29
N GLY A 305 -13.29 -18.95 20.66
CA GLY A 305 -14.37 -18.08 21.15
C GLY A 305 -13.97 -17.16 22.30
N TYR A 306 -12.68 -16.95 22.54
CA TYR A 306 -12.20 -16.03 23.57
C TYR A 306 -12.66 -14.59 23.32
N GLU A 307 -13.09 -13.89 24.38
CA GLU A 307 -13.81 -12.62 24.26
C GLU A 307 -12.94 -11.36 24.36
N PHE A 308 -11.66 -11.50 24.73
CA PHE A 308 -10.69 -10.41 24.84
C PHE A 308 -11.14 -9.21 25.71
N LYS A 309 -11.91 -9.44 26.78
CA LYS A 309 -12.61 -8.38 27.54
C LYS A 309 -11.71 -7.28 28.11
N ASN A 310 -10.54 -7.64 28.63
CA ASN A 310 -9.65 -6.70 29.30
C ASN A 310 -8.38 -6.47 28.48
N VAL A 311 -8.44 -5.48 27.59
CA VAL A 311 -7.34 -5.13 26.68
C VAL A 311 -6.06 -4.86 27.46
N LYS A 312 -6.08 -3.98 28.47
CA LYS A 312 -4.89 -3.64 29.28
C LYS A 312 -4.24 -4.85 29.94
N ALA A 313 -5.04 -5.75 30.52
CA ALA A 313 -4.51 -6.95 31.16
C ALA A 313 -3.94 -7.95 30.16
N LEU A 314 -4.54 -8.08 28.98
CA LEU A 314 -4.02 -8.88 27.88
C LEU A 314 -2.70 -8.31 27.34
N THR A 315 -2.64 -6.99 27.11
CA THR A 315 -1.40 -6.32 26.68
C THR A 315 -0.28 -6.55 27.70
N ALA A 316 -0.56 -6.35 28.99
CA ALA A 316 0.39 -6.60 30.07
C ALA A 316 0.86 -8.06 30.13
N ALA A 317 -0.06 -9.01 29.94
CA ALA A 317 0.25 -10.44 29.93
C ALA A 317 1.15 -10.83 28.76
N VAL A 318 0.83 -10.37 27.54
CA VAL A 318 1.61 -10.64 26.33
C VAL A 318 3.01 -10.05 26.44
N GLU A 319 3.15 -8.79 26.84
CA GLU A 319 4.48 -8.20 27.02
C GLU A 319 5.28 -8.93 28.11
N TYR A 320 4.66 -9.23 29.26
CA TYR A 320 5.33 -9.96 30.33
C TYR A 320 5.82 -11.33 29.83
N MET A 321 4.95 -12.10 29.17
CA MET A 321 5.29 -13.40 28.60
C MET A 321 6.47 -13.27 27.64
N TYR A 322 6.41 -12.35 26.69
CA TYR A 322 7.49 -12.12 25.73
C TYR A 322 8.80 -11.79 26.43
N TYR A 323 8.85 -10.70 27.20
CA TYR A 323 10.09 -10.24 27.81
C TYR A 323 10.64 -11.22 28.85
N SER A 324 9.78 -11.96 29.55
CA SER A 324 10.23 -13.02 30.48
C SER A 324 10.97 -14.17 29.78
N THR A 325 10.75 -14.37 28.48
CA THR A 325 11.43 -15.40 27.68
C THR A 325 12.69 -14.88 26.99
N VAL A 326 12.68 -13.64 26.49
CA VAL A 326 13.80 -13.09 25.69
C VAL A 326 14.80 -12.27 26.50
N SER A 327 14.44 -11.78 27.68
CA SER A 327 15.34 -10.93 28.47
C SER A 327 16.27 -11.75 29.37
N SER A 328 17.55 -11.37 29.39
CA SER A 328 18.52 -11.88 30.36
C SER A 328 18.38 -11.25 31.75
N LYS A 329 17.58 -10.19 31.89
CA LYS A 329 17.37 -9.48 33.16
C LYS A 329 16.17 -10.05 33.92
N LYS A 330 16.20 -9.92 35.26
CA LYS A 330 15.08 -10.34 36.12
C LYS A 330 13.85 -9.46 35.87
N ILE A 331 12.86 -10.01 35.19
CA ILE A 331 11.57 -9.38 34.94
C ILE A 331 10.54 -9.90 35.93
N THR A 332 9.72 -8.99 36.46
CA THR A 332 8.69 -9.32 37.45
C THR A 332 7.30 -8.93 36.97
N LYS A 333 6.30 -9.73 37.36
CA LYS A 333 4.88 -9.39 37.14
C LYS A 333 4.51 -8.04 37.77
N LYS A 334 5.14 -7.66 38.89
CA LYS A 334 4.89 -6.38 39.56
C LYS A 334 5.17 -5.18 38.65
N GLN A 335 6.30 -5.20 37.92
CA GLN A 335 6.66 -4.12 36.99
C GLN A 335 5.62 -3.92 35.89
N PHE A 336 5.14 -5.01 35.27
CA PHE A 336 4.13 -4.94 34.22
C PHE A 336 2.74 -4.60 34.77
N ALA A 337 2.39 -5.11 35.94
CA ALA A 337 1.14 -4.75 36.61
C ALA A 337 1.07 -3.24 36.89
N GLU A 338 2.16 -2.65 37.40
CA GLU A 338 2.30 -1.20 37.61
C GLU A 338 2.26 -0.42 36.29
N LYS A 339 3.01 -0.85 35.26
CA LYS A 339 3.02 -0.21 33.92
C LYS A 339 1.62 -0.03 33.34
N TYR A 340 0.76 -1.03 33.51
CA TYR A 340 -0.59 -1.05 32.93
C TYR A 340 -1.71 -0.64 33.90
N GLY A 341 -1.38 -0.31 35.15
CA GLY A 341 -2.37 0.07 36.17
C GLY A 341 -3.33 -1.06 36.53
N ILE A 342 -2.84 -2.30 36.59
CA ILE A 342 -3.60 -3.50 36.97
C ILE A 342 -2.98 -4.17 38.20
N THR A 343 -3.70 -5.11 38.82
CA THR A 343 -3.13 -5.90 39.93
C THR A 343 -2.27 -7.05 39.41
N VAL A 344 -1.30 -7.51 40.21
CA VAL A 344 -0.48 -8.70 39.90
C VAL A 344 -1.35 -9.97 39.78
N SER A 345 -2.43 -10.05 40.56
CA SER A 345 -3.41 -11.14 40.44
C SER A 345 -4.13 -11.10 39.09
N THR A 346 -4.56 -9.91 38.64
CA THR A 346 -5.15 -9.72 37.32
C THR A 346 -4.17 -10.14 36.24
N LEU A 347 -2.92 -9.66 36.29
CA LEU A 347 -1.89 -10.05 35.33
C LEU A 347 -1.69 -11.56 35.29
N THR A 348 -1.57 -12.21 36.46
CA THR A 348 -1.38 -13.67 36.55
C THR A 348 -2.54 -14.41 35.89
N LYS A 349 -3.78 -14.04 36.20
CA LYS A 349 -4.96 -14.64 35.56
C LYS A 349 -4.90 -14.57 34.03
N TYR A 350 -4.54 -13.42 33.46
CA TYR A 350 -4.51 -13.26 32.00
C TYR A 350 -3.28 -13.92 31.35
N VAL A 351 -2.16 -14.04 32.07
CA VAL A 351 -1.03 -14.88 31.65
C VAL A 351 -1.49 -16.33 31.57
N ASP A 352 -2.10 -16.86 32.63
CA ASP A 352 -2.55 -18.25 32.69
C ASP A 352 -3.55 -18.57 31.57
N GLN A 353 -4.49 -17.65 31.29
CA GLN A 353 -5.42 -17.78 30.16
C GLN A 353 -4.71 -17.79 28.80
N LEU A 354 -3.67 -16.97 28.60
CA LEU A 354 -2.93 -16.96 27.33
C LEU A 354 -2.02 -18.19 27.16
N LEU A 355 -1.56 -18.79 28.27
CA LEU A 355 -0.76 -20.02 28.22
C LEU A 355 -1.55 -21.19 27.61
N GLU A 356 -2.87 -21.25 27.80
CA GLU A 356 -3.75 -22.27 27.21
C GLU A 356 -3.74 -22.25 25.67
N PHE A 357 -3.36 -21.12 25.06
CA PHE A 357 -3.32 -20.92 23.61
C PHE A 357 -1.92 -21.04 23.00
N LEU A 358 -0.91 -21.40 23.81
CA LEU A 358 0.42 -21.68 23.26
C LEU A 358 0.38 -22.92 22.34
N PRO A 359 1.22 -22.96 21.30
CA PRO A 359 1.21 -24.05 20.31
C PRO A 359 1.83 -25.37 20.81
N PHE A 360 1.85 -25.64 22.11
CA PHE A 360 2.57 -26.79 22.69
C PHE A 360 1.79 -28.12 22.71
N ASN A 361 0.54 -28.16 22.24
CA ASN A 361 -0.37 -29.30 22.46
C ASN A 361 -0.93 -29.95 21.18
N GLU A 362 -0.28 -29.79 20.02
CA GLU A 362 -0.66 -30.52 18.81
C GLU A 362 0.50 -31.44 18.40
N GLU A 363 0.59 -32.58 19.09
CA GLU A 363 1.28 -33.79 18.60
C GLU A 363 0.38 -34.55 17.61
#